data_AF-A0A2W4MYQ8-F1
#
_entry.id   AF-A0A2W4MYQ8-F1
#
_cell.length_a   1.000
_cell.length_b   1.000
_cell.length_c   1.000
_cell.angle_alpha   90.00
_cell.angle_beta   90.00
_cell.angle_gamma   90.00
#
_symmetry.space_group_name_H-M   'P 1'
#
loop_
_entity.id
_entity.type
_entity.pdbx_description
1 polymer ?
#
loop_
_entity_poly.entity_id
_entity_poly.type
_entity_poly.pdbx_seq_one_letter_code
_entity_poly.pdbx_strand_id
1 'polypeptide(L)' 'MQTSCDGEKSDSFKALSLILDAWDRGADQGIAPELMAYAALFTALTDLVATYGEEAVANLARGLDERVRQGEFTLYGTMQ' A
#
# COMPACT_ATOMS: atom_id res chain seq x y z
N MET A 1 38.07 -14.04 11.61
CA MET A 1 37.32 -13.91 10.34
C MET A 1 35.94 -13.38 10.72
N GLN A 2 35.53 -12.15 10.37
CA GLN A 2 35.24 -11.65 8.99
C GLN A 2 34.33 -12.64 8.25
N THR A 3 33.17 -12.32 7.68
CA THR A 3 32.40 -11.06 7.47
C THR A 3 30.95 -11.47 7.10
N SER A 4 29.90 -10.62 7.06
CA SER A 4 29.84 -9.15 7.08
C SER A 4 28.49 -8.60 7.60
N CYS A 5 28.40 -7.26 7.59
CA CYS A 5 27.23 -6.38 7.47
C CYS A 5 26.02 -6.94 6.68
N ASP A 6 24.98 -7.43 7.38
CA ASP A 6 23.60 -7.36 6.91
C ASP A 6 22.88 -6.29 7.75
N GLY A 7 22.93 -5.04 7.29
CA GLY A 7 22.18 -3.96 7.90
C GLY A 7 20.69 -4.27 7.86
N GLU A 8 19.99 -3.92 8.94
CA GLU A 8 18.54 -4.10 9.02
C GLU A 8 17.88 -3.55 7.75
N LYS A 9 17.31 -4.42 6.91
CA LYS A 9 16.37 -4.00 5.88
C LYS A 9 15.31 -3.18 6.60
N SER A 10 15.27 -1.87 6.33
CA SER A 10 14.38 -0.91 6.98
C SER A 10 12.98 -1.50 7.10
N ASP A 11 12.31 -1.30 8.23
CA ASP A 11 10.97 -1.89 8.44
C ASP A 11 9.97 -1.46 7.35
N SER A 12 10.19 -0.30 6.71
CA SER A 12 9.47 0.11 5.50
C SER A 12 9.66 -0.86 4.32
N PHE A 13 10.87 -1.37 4.09
CA PHE A 13 11.14 -2.39 3.07
C PHE A 13 10.53 -3.74 3.47
N LYS A 14 10.61 -4.13 4.74
CA LYS A 14 9.97 -5.37 5.24
C LYS A 14 8.45 -5.33 5.03
N ALA A 15 7.81 -4.20 5.37
CA ALA A 15 6.38 -3.98 5.17
C ALA A 15 5.99 -4.02 3.68
N LEU A 16 6.79 -3.43 2.80
CA LEU A 16 6.57 -3.50 1.36
C LEU A 16 6.66 -4.94 0.84
N SER A 17 7.66 -5.73 1.25
CA SER A 17 7.76 -7.14 0.87
C SER A 17 6.52 -7.93 1.32
N LEU A 18 6.03 -7.73 2.56
CA LEU A 18 4.82 -8.42 3.05
C LEU A 18 3.56 -8.09 2.23
N ILE A 19 3.43 -6.84 1.74
CA ILE A 19 2.34 -6.44 0.85
C ILE A 19 2.47 -7.10 -0.52
N LEU A 20 3.68 -7.14 -1.10
CA LEU A 20 3.93 -7.80 -2.39
C LEU A 20 3.67 -9.31 -2.31
N ASP A 21 4.18 -9.99 -1.27
CA ASP A 21 3.92 -11.41 -1.00
C ASP A 21 2.41 -11.71 -0.86
N ALA A 22 1.63 -10.77 -0.31
CA ALA A 22 0.18 -10.90 -0.22
C ALA A 22 -0.51 -10.79 -1.60
N TRP A 23 0.02 -9.97 -2.51
CA TRP A 23 -0.47 -9.85 -3.89
C TRP A 23 -0.22 -11.12 -4.70
N ASP A 24 0.99 -11.67 -4.66
CA ASP A 24 1.35 -12.92 -5.33
C ASP A 24 0.44 -14.06 -4.85
N ARG A 25 0.28 -14.19 -3.52
CA ARG A 25 -0.63 -15.17 -2.91
C ARG A 25 -2.11 -14.93 -3.25
N GLY A 26 -2.52 -13.69 -3.52
CA GLY A 26 -3.86 -13.36 -3.99
C GLY A 26 -4.08 -13.85 -5.42
N ALA A 27 -3.12 -13.58 -6.30
CA ALA A 27 -3.13 -14.04 -7.69
C ALA A 27 -3.13 -15.57 -7.81
N ASP A 28 -2.32 -16.28 -6.99
CA ASP A 28 -2.30 -17.75 -6.92
C ASP A 28 -3.66 -18.35 -6.53
N GLN A 29 -4.48 -17.61 -5.77
CA GLN A 29 -5.84 -18.01 -5.38
C GLN A 29 -6.92 -17.58 -6.41
N GLY A 30 -6.52 -16.96 -7.53
CA GLY A 30 -7.43 -16.43 -8.55
C GLY A 30 -8.14 -15.14 -8.14
N ILE A 31 -7.65 -14.43 -7.12
CA ILE A 31 -8.19 -13.14 -6.70
C ILE A 31 -7.65 -12.05 -7.63
N ALA A 32 -8.56 -11.26 -8.20
CA ALA A 32 -8.18 -10.12 -9.06
C ALA A 32 -7.36 -9.07 -8.28
N PRO A 33 -6.26 -8.53 -8.82
CA PRO A 33 -5.42 -7.53 -8.14
C PRO A 33 -6.19 -6.28 -7.66
N GLU A 34 -7.26 -5.91 -8.36
CA GLU A 34 -8.15 -4.82 -8.00
C GLU A 34 -8.87 -5.10 -6.67
N LEU A 35 -9.31 -6.34 -6.43
CA LEU A 35 -9.94 -6.74 -5.17
C LEU A 35 -8.94 -6.72 -4.01
N MET A 36 -7.68 -7.11 -4.26
CA MET A 36 -6.59 -6.97 -3.30
C MET A 36 -6.33 -5.50 -2.95
N ALA A 37 -6.34 -4.61 -3.95
CA ALA A 37 -6.19 -3.17 -3.74
C ALA A 37 -7.35 -2.57 -2.91
N TYR A 38 -8.60 -2.95 -3.20
CA TYR A 38 -9.75 -2.54 -2.40
C TYR A 38 -9.68 -3.05 -0.95
N ALA A 39 -9.27 -4.31 -0.74
CA ALA A 39 -9.11 -4.88 0.58
C ALA A 39 -8.00 -4.17 1.38
N ALA A 40 -6.85 -3.90 0.76
CA ALA A 40 -5.75 -3.19 1.40
C ALA A 40 -6.12 -1.73 1.74
N LEU A 41 -6.84 -1.04 0.85
CA LEU A 41 -7.34 0.32 1.13
C LEU A 41 -8.33 0.31 2.31
N PHE A 42 -9.25 -0.66 2.37
CA PHE A 42 -10.19 -0.80 3.48
C PHE A 42 -9.47 -1.06 4.82
N THR A 43 -8.51 -1.99 4.85
CA THR A 43 -7.68 -2.28 6.03
C THR A 43 -6.89 -1.04 6.46
N ALA A 44 -6.20 -0.37 5.54
CA ALA A 44 -5.44 0.83 5.86
C ALA A 44 -6.31 1.96 6.41
N LEU A 45 -7.49 2.20 5.83
CA LEU A 45 -8.43 3.20 6.36
C LEU A 45 -8.98 2.79 7.73
N THR A 46 -9.22 1.50 7.97
CA THR A 46 -9.69 0.99 9.27
C THR A 46 -8.65 1.20 10.37
N ASP A 47 -7.37 0.89 10.12
CA ASP A 47 -6.27 1.10 11.06
C ASP A 47 -6.05 2.60 11.33
N LEU A 48 -6.14 3.45 10.29
CA LEU A 48 -6.07 4.90 10.45
C LEU A 48 -7.23 5.45 11.28
N VAL A 49 -8.47 4.96 11.08
CA VAL A 49 -9.65 5.39 11.86
C VAL A 49 -9.51 4.94 13.31
N ALA A 50 -9.06 3.71 13.56
CA ALA A 50 -8.80 3.20 14.90
C ALA A 50 -7.70 4.00 15.64
N THR A 51 -6.71 4.52 14.91
CA THR A 51 -5.57 5.26 15.48
C THR A 51 -5.84 6.75 15.67
N TYR A 52 -6.54 7.39 14.72
CA TYR A 52 -6.68 8.87 14.64
C TYR A 52 -8.12 9.37 14.70
N GLY A 53 -9.12 8.49 14.62
CA GLY A 53 -10.55 8.83 14.60
C GLY A 53 -11.09 9.17 13.21
N GLU A 54 -12.41 9.02 13.06
CA GLU A 54 -13.13 9.14 11.78
C GLU A 54 -12.92 10.51 11.11
N GLU A 55 -13.04 11.62 11.85
CA GLU A 55 -12.88 12.98 11.31
C GLU A 55 -11.46 13.24 10.77
N ALA A 56 -10.42 12.70 11.41
CA ALA A 56 -9.04 12.86 10.93
C ALA A 56 -8.84 12.14 9.59
N VAL A 57 -9.36 10.92 9.47
CA VAL A 57 -9.27 10.13 8.24
C VAL A 57 -10.18 10.66 7.14
N ALA A 58 -11.36 11.18 7.48
CA ALA A 58 -12.24 11.85 6.52
C ALA A 58 -11.54 13.06 5.88
N ASN A 59 -10.84 13.89 6.68
CA ASN A 59 -10.06 15.00 6.16
C ASN A 59 -8.88 14.55 5.28
N LEU A 60 -8.16 13.48 5.66
CA LEU A 60 -7.14 12.86 4.82
C LEU A 60 -7.70 12.34 3.50
N ALA A 61 -8.85 11.67 3.54
CA ALA A 61 -9.51 11.08 2.37
C ALA A 61 -10.00 12.15 1.37
N ARG A 62 -10.42 13.34 1.84
CA ARG A 62 -10.77 14.47 0.95
C ARG A 62 -9.58 14.92 0.08
N GLY A 63 -8.36 14.85 0.60
CA GLY A 63 -7.14 15.13 -0.17
C GLY A 63 -6.82 14.07 -1.23
N LEU A 64 -7.37 12.85 -1.12
CA LEU A 64 -7.11 11.79 -2.10
C LEU A 64 -7.83 12.03 -3.44
N ASP A 65 -9.04 12.60 -3.45
CA ASP A 65 -9.75 12.92 -4.71
C ASP A 65 -8.93 13.89 -5.58
N GLU A 66 -8.35 14.92 -4.98
CA GLU A 66 -7.48 15.87 -5.69
C GLU A 66 -6.20 15.18 -6.21
N ARG A 67 -5.52 14.40 -5.38
CA ARG A 67 -4.29 13.67 -5.76
C ARG A 67 -4.52 12.63 -6.87
N VAL A 68 -5.66 11.94 -6.84
CA VAL A 68 -6.10 11.03 -7.92
C VAL A 68 -6.36 11.81 -9.21
N ARG A 69 -7.07 12.95 -9.16
CA ARG A 69 -7.31 13.81 -10.34
C ARG A 69 -6.04 14.43 -10.92
N GLN A 70 -5.07 14.73 -10.07
CA GLN A 70 -3.74 15.21 -10.47
C GLN A 70 -2.86 14.09 -11.06
N GLY A 71 -3.31 12.83 -11.04
CA GLY A 71 -2.60 11.70 -11.60
C GLY A 71 -1.45 11.19 -10.74
N GLU A 72 -1.37 11.54 -9.45
CA GLU A 72 -0.26 11.15 -8.57
C GLU A 72 -0.11 9.62 -8.44
N PHE A 73 -1.22 8.90 -8.53
CA PHE A 73 -1.27 7.43 -8.54
C PHE A 73 -1.29 6.82 -9.95
N THR A 74 -1.29 7.65 -10.99
CA THR A 74 -1.15 7.21 -12.38
C THR A 74 0.33 7.08 -12.71
N LEU A 75 0.85 5.87 -12.56
CA LEU A 75 2.15 5.51 -13.14
C LEU A 75 2.09 5.71 -14.66
N TYR A 76 2.73 6.77 -15.16
CA TYR A 76 2.95 7.00 -16.59
C TYR A 76 3.83 5.87 -17.16
N GLY A 77 3.19 4.76 -17.49
CA GLY A 77 3.82 3.50 -17.86
C GLY A 77 3.29 2.89 -19.16
N THR A 78 2.40 3.58 -19.87
CA THR A 78 2.11 3.25 -21.27
C THR A 78 3.20 3.85 -22.16
N MET A 79 4.39 3.25 -22.13
CA MET A 79 5.24 3.27 -23.33
C MET A 79 4.48 2.44 -24.37
N GLN A 80 3.93 3.16 -25.36
CA GLN A 80 3.34 2.59 -26.58
C GLN A 80 4.44 1.98 -27.47
#